data_AF-A0A1R3TF15-F1
#
_entry.id   AF-A0A1R3TF15-F1
#
_cell.length_a   1.000
_cell.length_b   1.000
_cell.length_c   1.000
_cell.angle_alpha   90.00
_cell.angle_beta   90.00
_cell.angle_gamma   90.00
#
_symmetry.space_group_name_H-M   'P 1'
#
loop_
_entity.id
_entity.type
_entity.pdbx_description
1 polymer ?
#
loop_
_entity_poly.entity_id
_entity_poly.type
_entity_poly.pdbx_seq_one_letter_code
_entity_poly.pdbx_strand_id
1 'polypeptide(L)'
;MKRYLVLAVLLAIVASLSARQPSIIENVLVSNVEEKVSSLQELIGFDDAQAQRLRQMELNFLLEVNKAERCFLCNKKKRIEKLKEKRDTELQKILERDQYIKYQSLENDLLNRNNRLWLENEKQRIM
;
A
#
# COMPACT_ATOMS: atom_id res chain seq x y z
N MET A 1 20.01 43.83 -14.91
CA MET A 1 20.58 42.51 -14.51
C MET A 1 20.34 42.13 -13.04
N LYS A 2 20.22 43.07 -12.07
CA LYS A 2 19.95 42.75 -10.65
C LYS A 2 18.57 42.12 -10.35
N ARG A 3 17.53 42.40 -11.15
CA ARG A 3 16.15 41.92 -10.91
C ARG A 3 15.97 40.41 -11.17
N TYR A 4 16.75 39.84 -12.08
CA TYR A 4 16.69 38.40 -12.40
C TYR A 4 17.40 37.54 -11.35
N LEU A 5 18.42 38.09 -10.68
CA LEU A 5 19.11 37.41 -9.57
C LEU A 5 18.19 37.19 -8.37
N VAL A 6 17.34 38.17 -8.05
CA VAL A 6 16.37 38.04 -6.95
C VAL A 6 15.33 36.96 -7.25
N LEU A 7 14.88 36.88 -8.51
CA LEU A 7 13.92 35.86 -8.95
C LEU A 7 14.52 34.44 -8.91
N ALA A 8 15.78 34.30 -9.31
CA ALA A 8 16.51 33.03 -9.29
C ALA A 8 16.75 32.52 -7.86
N VAL A 9 17.06 33.42 -6.92
CA VAL A 9 17.21 33.07 -5.49
C VAL A 9 15.87 32.67 -4.88
N LEU A 10 14.76 33.34 -5.23
CA LEU A 10 13.43 32.94 -4.74
C LEU A 10 13.01 31.56 -5.24
N LEU A 11 13.27 31.24 -6.52
CA LEU A 11 12.96 29.94 -7.11
C LEU A 11 13.79 28.79 -6.51
N ALA A 12 15.04 29.05 -6.13
CA ALA A 12 15.91 28.07 -5.49
C ALA A 12 15.42 27.68 -4.08
N ILE A 13 14.82 28.60 -3.33
CA ILE A 13 14.31 28.36 -1.97
C ILE A 13 13.09 27.43 -1.98
N VAL A 14 12.22 27.53 -3.00
CA VAL A 14 11.04 26.66 -3.13
C VAL A 14 11.44 25.22 -3.47
N ALA A 15 12.54 25.03 -4.22
CA ALA A 15 13.04 23.70 -4.58
C ALA A 15 13.62 22.92 -3.38
N SER A 16 14.19 23.61 -2.38
CA SER A 16 14.79 22.99 -1.19
C SER A 16 13.80 22.53 -0.11
N LEU A 17 12.51 22.86 -0.22
CA LEU A 17 11.48 22.53 0.80
C LEU A 17 10.89 21.12 0.66
N SER A 18 11.38 20.29 -0.26
CA SER A 18 10.88 18.93 -0.46
C SER A 18 11.54 17.89 0.46
N ALA A 19 11.77 18.22 1.72
CA ALA A 19 11.96 17.20 2.75
C ALA A 19 10.56 16.72 3.19
N ARG A 20 9.99 15.77 2.44
CA ARG A 20 8.71 15.15 2.80
C ARG A 20 8.90 14.31 4.06
N GLN A 21 8.61 14.89 5.23
CA GLN A 21 8.33 14.08 6.41
C GLN A 21 7.17 13.13 6.08
N PRO A 22 7.26 11.84 6.46
CA PRO A 22 6.19 10.90 6.21
C PRO A 22 4.92 11.40 6.88
N SER A 23 3.82 11.40 6.13
CA SER A 23 2.54 11.85 6.67
C SER A 23 2.09 10.95 7.82
N ILE A 24 1.25 11.45 8.74
CA ILE A 24 0.64 10.62 9.80
C ILE A 24 0.04 9.33 9.20
N ILE A 25 -0.58 9.46 8.03
CA ILE A 25 -1.20 8.35 7.30
C ILE A 25 -0.14 7.33 6.84
N GLU A 26 1.00 7.80 6.35
CA GLU A 26 2.10 6.93 5.94
C GLU A 26 2.66 6.14 7.11
N ASN A 27 2.84 6.78 8.27
CA ASN A 27 3.29 6.09 9.49
C ASN A 27 2.30 5.02 9.96
N VAL A 28 1.00 5.30 9.91
CA VAL A 28 -0.05 4.31 10.23
C VAL A 28 -0.06 3.14 9.25
N LEU A 29 0.19 3.41 7.95
CA LEU A 29 0.30 2.35 6.96
C LEU A 29 1.53 1.48 7.19
N VAL A 30 2.67 2.08 7.54
CA VAL A 30 3.90 1.35 7.89
C VAL A 30 3.67 0.41 9.07
N SER A 31 3.12 0.93 10.18
CA SER A 31 2.89 0.10 11.37
C SER A 31 1.90 -1.05 11.09
N ASN A 32 0.83 -0.78 10.35
CA ASN A 32 -0.15 -1.80 9.99
C ASN A 32 0.44 -2.90 9.10
N VAL A 33 1.30 -2.53 8.13
CA VAL A 33 1.99 -3.50 7.27
C VAL A 33 3.00 -4.31 8.07
N GLU A 34 3.72 -3.68 9.00
CA GLU A 34 4.69 -4.35 9.85
C GLU A 34 4.03 -5.40 10.74
N GLU A 35 2.90 -5.06 11.37
CA GLU A 35 2.10 -5.98 12.18
C GLU A 35 1.52 -7.12 11.33
N LYS A 36 0.91 -6.79 10.17
CA LYS A 36 0.33 -7.79 9.25
C LYS A 36 1.39 -8.79 8.79
N VAL A 37 2.51 -8.32 8.26
CA VAL A 37 3.53 -9.22 7.70
C VAL A 37 4.22 -10.01 8.80
N SER A 38 4.49 -9.42 9.97
CA SER A 38 5.09 -10.17 11.08
C SER A 38 4.17 -11.29 11.58
N SER A 39 2.87 -11.02 11.71
CA SER A 39 1.88 -12.05 12.07
C SER A 39 1.83 -13.17 11.03
N LEU A 40 1.82 -12.82 9.73
CA LEU A 40 1.80 -13.80 8.65
C LEU A 40 3.12 -14.57 8.57
N GLN A 41 4.25 -13.96 8.90
CA GLN A 41 5.55 -14.61 8.95
C GLN A 41 5.57 -15.69 10.03
N GLU A 42 5.06 -15.38 11.22
CA GLU A 42 4.94 -16.34 12.32
C GLU A 42 4.03 -17.52 11.96
N LEU A 43 2.91 -17.26 11.27
CA LEU A 43 1.92 -18.28 10.92
C LEU A 43 2.30 -19.15 9.71
N ILE A 44 2.98 -18.57 8.72
CA ILE A 44 3.28 -19.24 7.44
C ILE A 44 4.71 -19.79 7.43
N GLY A 45 5.64 -19.11 8.11
CA GLY A 45 7.05 -19.49 8.19
C GLY A 45 7.89 -19.14 6.97
N PHE A 46 7.59 -18.04 6.26
CA PHE A 46 8.48 -17.52 5.20
C PHE A 46 9.70 -16.80 5.78
N ASP A 47 10.79 -16.72 5.02
CA ASP A 47 12.06 -16.17 5.51
C ASP A 47 12.05 -14.63 5.64
N ASP A 48 13.06 -14.09 6.32
CA ASP A 48 13.17 -12.64 6.57
C ASP A 48 13.30 -11.81 5.27
N ALA A 49 13.92 -12.38 4.23
CA ALA A 49 14.05 -11.69 2.95
C ALA A 49 12.70 -11.62 2.21
N GLN A 50 11.91 -12.69 2.26
CA GLN A 50 10.53 -12.72 1.79
C GLN A 50 9.67 -11.73 2.61
N ALA A 51 9.82 -11.72 3.93
CA ALA A 51 9.11 -10.80 4.81
C ALA A 51 9.40 -9.34 4.47
N GLN A 52 10.67 -8.98 4.26
CA GLN A 52 11.05 -7.62 3.87
C GLN A 52 10.43 -7.23 2.52
N ARG A 53 10.46 -8.12 1.53
CA ARG A 53 9.84 -7.89 0.21
C ARG A 53 8.33 -7.72 0.32
N LEU A 54 7.66 -8.53 1.13
CA LEU A 54 6.22 -8.42 1.40
C LEU A 54 5.87 -7.08 2.04
N ARG A 55 6.61 -6.65 3.07
CA ARG A 55 6.39 -5.34 3.71
C ARG A 55 6.48 -4.20 2.70
N GLN A 56 7.52 -4.20 1.87
CA GLN A 56 7.68 -3.15 0.88
C GLN A 56 6.58 -3.18 -0.20
N MET A 57 6.19 -4.37 -0.65
CA MET A 57 5.13 -4.56 -1.64
C MET A 57 3.76 -4.12 -1.10
N GLU A 58 3.37 -4.56 0.10
CA GLU A 58 2.10 -4.20 0.75
C GLU A 58 2.04 -2.69 1.06
N LEU A 59 3.12 -2.11 1.58
CA LEU A 59 3.18 -0.66 1.84
C LEU A 59 2.98 0.15 0.54
N ASN A 60 3.70 -0.23 -0.53
CA ASN A 60 3.54 0.42 -1.83
C ASN A 60 2.12 0.28 -2.37
N PHE A 61 1.51 -0.90 -2.23
CA PHE A 61 0.12 -1.12 -2.61
C PHE A 61 -0.83 -0.16 -1.86
N LEU A 62 -0.71 -0.06 -0.53
CA LEU A 62 -1.56 0.82 0.28
C LEU A 62 -1.35 2.30 -0.06
N LEU A 63 -0.12 2.73 -0.31
CA LEU A 63 0.18 4.10 -0.73
C LEU A 63 -0.45 4.42 -2.10
N GLU A 64 -0.35 3.51 -3.07
CA GLU A 64 -0.96 3.69 -4.38
C GLU A 64 -2.49 3.64 -4.35
N VAL A 65 -3.08 2.80 -3.49
CA VAL A 65 -4.52 2.79 -3.24
C VAL A 65 -4.96 4.13 -2.63
N ASN A 66 -4.24 4.65 -1.64
CA ASN A 66 -4.55 5.95 -1.03
C ASN A 66 -4.49 7.09 -2.06
N LYS A 67 -3.47 7.10 -2.92
CA LYS A 67 -3.38 8.04 -4.05
C LYS A 67 -4.54 7.89 -5.03
N ALA A 68 -4.93 6.65 -5.35
CA ALA A 68 -6.05 6.38 -6.24
C ALA A 68 -7.39 6.88 -5.65
N GLU A 69 -7.61 6.67 -4.36
CA GLU A 69 -8.81 7.13 -3.64
C GLU A 69 -8.95 8.65 -3.63
N ARG A 70 -7.82 9.37 -3.54
CA ARG A 70 -7.79 10.83 -3.55
C ARG A 70 -7.86 11.44 -4.96
N CYS A 71 -7.83 10.63 -6.02
CA CYS A 71 -7.93 11.15 -7.38
C CYS A 71 -9.37 11.54 -7.72
N PHE A 72 -9.63 12.83 -7.93
CA PHE A 72 -10.97 13.36 -8.22
C PHE A 72 -11.47 13.00 -9.63
N LEU A 73 -10.58 12.99 -10.63
CA LEU A 73 -10.93 12.79 -12.05
C LEU A 73 -10.57 11.39 -12.58
N CYS A 74 -10.18 10.45 -11.72
CA CYS A 74 -9.85 9.09 -12.12
C CYS A 74 -11.04 8.15 -11.97
N ASN A 75 -11.10 7.12 -12.82
CA ASN A 75 -11.91 5.94 -12.50
C ASN A 75 -11.23 5.15 -11.37
N LYS A 76 -11.57 5.49 -10.12
CA LYS A 76 -10.98 4.93 -8.90
C LYS A 76 -11.09 3.41 -8.86
N LYS A 77 -12.28 2.87 -9.16
CA LYS A 77 -12.58 1.44 -9.19
C LYS A 77 -11.60 0.69 -10.10
N LYS A 78 -11.51 1.10 -11.37
CA LYS A 78 -10.62 0.47 -12.35
C LYS A 78 -9.15 0.58 -11.96
N ARG A 79 -8.75 1.69 -11.34
CA ARG A 79 -7.37 1.90 -10.90
C ARG A 79 -7.03 0.98 -9.72
N ILE A 80 -7.93 0.84 -8.76
CA ILE A 80 -7.75 -0.03 -7.59
C ILE A 80 -7.75 -1.51 -8.01
N GLU A 81 -8.62 -1.91 -8.94
CA GLU A 81 -8.63 -3.28 -9.50
C GLU A 81 -7.26 -3.64 -10.11
N LYS A 82 -6.69 -2.75 -10.94
CA LYS A 82 -5.34 -2.95 -11.48
C LYS A 82 -4.26 -3.05 -10.41
N LEU A 83 -4.38 -2.27 -9.32
CA LEU A 83 -3.45 -2.34 -8.20
C LEU A 83 -3.56 -3.69 -7.46
N LYS A 84 -4.79 -4.22 -7.30
CA LYS A 84 -5.03 -5.53 -6.70
C LYS A 84 -4.43 -6.66 -7.56
N GLU A 85 -4.65 -6.62 -8.87
CA GLU A 85 -4.05 -7.59 -9.82
C GLU A 85 -2.52 -7.57 -9.77
N LYS A 86 -1.94 -6.37 -9.73
CA LYS A 86 -0.48 -6.20 -9.60
C LYS A 86 0.01 -6.76 -8.27
N ARG A 87 -0.66 -6.45 -7.16
CA ARG A 87 -0.33 -6.97 -5.83
C ARG A 87 -0.36 -8.51 -5.83
N ASP A 88 -1.39 -9.11 -6.40
CA ASP A 88 -1.53 -10.57 -6.49
C ASP A 88 -0.39 -11.22 -7.29
N THR A 89 -0.04 -10.60 -8.42
CA THR A 89 1.09 -11.03 -9.25
C THR A 89 2.42 -10.94 -8.50
N GLU A 90 2.65 -9.88 -7.72
CA GLU A 90 3.87 -9.74 -6.92
C GLU A 90 3.90 -10.71 -5.73
N LEU A 91 2.76 -10.98 -5.09
CA LEU A 91 2.65 -11.99 -4.02
C LEU A 91 3.13 -13.36 -4.51
N GLN A 92 2.69 -13.78 -5.70
CA GLN A 92 3.10 -15.06 -6.31
C GLN A 92 4.59 -15.11 -6.70
N LYS A 93 5.26 -13.96 -6.83
CA LYS A 93 6.71 -13.90 -7.07
C LYS A 93 7.53 -13.96 -5.79
N ILE A 94 6.97 -13.49 -4.68
CA ILE A 94 7.65 -13.42 -3.39
C ILE A 94 7.49 -14.72 -2.61
N LEU A 95 6.27 -15.28 -2.62
CA LEU A 95 5.90 -16.47 -1.86
C LEU A 95 5.95 -17.71 -2.73
N GLU A 96 6.39 -18.82 -2.14
CA GLU A 96 6.18 -20.14 -2.73
C GLU A 96 4.68 -20.47 -2.80
N ARG A 97 4.32 -21.46 -3.62
CA ARG A 97 2.91 -21.77 -3.90
C ARG A 97 2.13 -22.13 -2.64
N ASP A 98 2.71 -22.90 -1.73
CA ASP A 98 2.05 -23.30 -0.48
C ASP A 98 1.93 -22.10 0.48
N GLN A 99 2.99 -21.28 0.59
CA GLN A 99 2.99 -20.05 1.37
C GLN A 99 1.94 -19.07 0.86
N TYR A 100 1.79 -18.94 -0.46
CA TYR A 100 0.78 -18.11 -1.10
C TYR A 100 -0.66 -18.59 -0.79
N ILE A 101 -0.91 -19.90 -0.86
CA ILE A 101 -2.22 -20.47 -0.51
C ILE A 101 -2.55 -20.19 0.97
N LYS A 102 -1.58 -20.40 1.88
CA LYS A 102 -1.74 -20.07 3.30
C LYS A 102 -1.98 -18.57 3.50
N TYR A 103 -1.25 -17.73 2.79
CA TYR A 103 -1.41 -16.28 2.82
C TYR A 103 -2.85 -15.87 2.46
N GLN A 104 -3.39 -16.38 1.35
CA GLN A 104 -4.77 -16.08 0.96
C GLN A 104 -5.78 -16.57 1.99
N SER A 105 -5.60 -17.77 2.55
CA SER A 105 -6.50 -18.31 3.57
C SER A 105 -6.50 -17.44 4.83
N LEU A 106 -5.32 -17.08 5.32
CA LEU A 106 -5.17 -16.27 6.54
C LEU A 106 -5.65 -14.83 6.32
N GLU A 107 -5.38 -14.23 5.16
CA GLU A 107 -5.91 -12.91 4.83
C GLU A 107 -7.45 -12.92 4.79
N ASN A 108 -8.05 -13.94 4.17
CA ASN A 108 -9.52 -14.10 4.15
C ASN A 108 -10.10 -14.34 5.54
N ASP A 109 -9.44 -15.11 6.40
CA ASP A 109 -9.88 -15.34 7.77
C ASP A 109 -9.74 -14.08 8.64
N LEU A 110 -8.67 -13.30 8.47
CA LEU A 110 -8.50 -12.00 9.12
C LEU A 110 -9.56 -11.01 8.65
N LEU A 111 -9.92 -11.02 7.37
CA LEU A 111 -11.05 -10.26 6.83
C LEU A 111 -12.39 -10.76 7.41
N ASN A 112 -12.57 -12.05 7.61
CA ASN A 112 -13.82 -12.58 8.18
C ASN A 112 -13.94 -12.32 9.69
N ARG A 113 -12.82 -12.38 10.45
CA ARG A 113 -12.80 -12.13 11.90
C ARG A 113 -12.89 -10.65 12.25
N ASN A 114 -12.19 -9.79 11.50
CA ASN A 114 -12.10 -8.35 11.82
C ASN A 114 -13.00 -7.46 10.95
N ASN A 115 -13.64 -7.98 9.88
CA ASN A 115 -14.12 -7.16 8.77
C ASN A 115 -15.53 -7.50 8.25
N ARG A 116 -16.52 -7.47 9.16
CA ARG A 116 -17.92 -7.19 8.77
C ARG A 116 -18.06 -5.90 7.93
N LEU A 117 -17.07 -5.00 7.99
CA LEU A 117 -17.06 -3.68 7.33
C LEU A 117 -16.60 -3.66 5.85
N TRP A 118 -15.79 -4.62 5.39
CA TRP A 118 -15.34 -4.65 3.98
C TRP A 118 -16.26 -5.48 3.08
N LEU A 119 -16.88 -6.55 3.61
CA LEU A 119 -17.81 -7.40 2.87
C LEU A 119 -19.16 -6.72 2.59
N GLU A 120 -19.57 -5.75 3.41
CA GLU A 120 -20.82 -4.98 3.18
C GLU A 120 -20.74 -4.10 1.92
N ASN A 121 -19.57 -3.56 1.62
CA ASN A 121 -19.35 -2.75 0.41
C ASN A 121 -19.36 -3.59 -0.89
N GLU A 122 -19.12 -4.91 -0.79
CA GLU A 122 -19.17 -5.82 -1.94
C GLU A 122 -20.59 -6.40 -2.13
N LYS A 123 -21.34 -6.59 -1.04
CA LYS A 123 -22.75 -6.98 -1.08
C LYS A 123 -23.66 -5.89 -1.65
N GLN A 124 -23.36 -4.62 -1.41
CA GLN A 124 -24.08 -3.47 -2.00
C GLN A 124 -23.81 -3.27 -3.51
N ARG A 125 -22.90 -4.05 -4.11
CA ARG A 125 -22.64 -4.04 -5.56
C ARG A 125 -23.38 -5.12 -6.35
N ILE A 126 -24.02 -6.06 -5.64
CA ILE A 126 -24.75 -7.20 -6.22
C ILE A 126 -26.26 -7.07 -5.94
N MET A 127 -26.70 -5.94 -5.39
CA MET A 127 -28.10 -5.56 -5.22
C MET A 127 -28.34 -4.24 -5.93
#